data_AF-A0A0G1WEN1-F1
#
_entry.id   AF-A0A0G1WEN1-F1
#
_cell.length_a   1.000
_cell.length_b   1.000
_cell.length_c   1.000
_cell.angle_alpha   90.00
_cell.angle_beta   90.00
_cell.angle_gamma   90.00
#
_symmetry.space_group_name_H-M   'P 1'
#
loop_
_entity.id
_entity.type
_entity.pdbx_description
1 polymer ?
#
loop_
_entity_poly.entity_id
_entity_poly.type
_entity_poly.pdbx_seq_one_letter_code
_entity_poly.pdbx_strand_id
1 'polypeptide(L)'
;MHDEITALSPNRFPPLLKEIPDAPKKLYVRGTLPSYDSMWLAVVGSRAATNYGRQAVRHLIEGLRGYPVVIVSGLAYGIDAEAHKAALEAGLPIVAVPGSGLDWSVLYPRANVNLAREIIKAGGAHLSEFEPNMKAADYTFPQRNRIMAGLCKAVLVIEAKERSGSLITARLATEYNRELLVVPGSIFSAESRGTHQFLKLGATPVTEPEDILRALGIETQTREMTLHIDLFENERRVLEIQSAKIKMIVQNAEMSVIVRMEII
;
A
#
# COMPACT_ATOMS: atom_id res chain seq x y z
N MET A 1 7.61 -26.80 -2.99
CA MET A 1 6.27 -27.19 -3.46
C MET A 1 5.36 -25.99 -3.83
N HIS A 2 5.84 -24.73 -3.86
CA HIS A 2 4.98 -23.55 -4.05
C HIS A 2 5.05 -22.88 -5.46
N ASP A 3 5.64 -23.54 -6.46
CA ASP A 3 5.84 -22.94 -7.81
C ASP A 3 4.80 -23.42 -8.86
N GLU A 4 3.85 -24.25 -8.45
CA GLU A 4 2.79 -24.73 -9.34
C GLU A 4 1.67 -23.69 -9.48
N ILE A 5 1.04 -23.68 -10.67
CA ILE A 5 -0.16 -22.86 -10.91
C ILE A 5 -1.36 -23.71 -10.56
N THR A 6 -2.23 -23.19 -9.69
CA THR A 6 -3.46 -23.85 -9.28
C THR A 6 -4.65 -22.93 -9.50
N ALA A 7 -5.78 -23.51 -9.90
CA ALA A 7 -7.05 -22.79 -9.90
C ALA A 7 -7.56 -22.69 -8.46
N LEU A 8 -7.88 -21.48 -8.00
CA LEU A 8 -8.50 -21.26 -6.71
C LEU A 8 -9.96 -21.70 -6.75
N SER A 9 -10.38 -22.39 -5.70
CA SER A 9 -11.80 -22.65 -5.47
C SER A 9 -12.52 -21.35 -5.08
N PRO A 10 -13.79 -21.13 -5.50
CA PRO A 10 -14.50 -19.87 -5.23
C PRO A 10 -14.60 -19.48 -3.75
N ASN A 11 -14.66 -20.47 -2.84
CA ASN A 11 -14.64 -20.23 -1.40
C ASN A 11 -13.33 -19.59 -0.92
N ARG A 12 -12.20 -19.85 -1.61
CA ARG A 12 -10.88 -19.30 -1.32
C ARG A 12 -10.61 -17.95 -1.97
N PHE A 13 -11.54 -17.39 -2.75
CA PHE A 13 -11.33 -16.06 -3.31
C PHE A 13 -11.28 -15.02 -2.18
N PRO A 14 -10.38 -14.01 -2.26
CA PRO A 14 -10.28 -12.95 -1.27
C PRO A 14 -11.64 -12.27 -1.05
N PRO A 15 -12.07 -12.03 0.22
CA PRO A 15 -13.40 -11.53 0.53
C PRO A 15 -13.76 -10.21 -0.19
N LEU A 16 -12.89 -9.20 -0.11
CA LEU A 16 -13.11 -7.90 -0.75
C LEU A 16 -13.27 -8.00 -2.27
N LEU A 17 -12.59 -8.97 -2.90
CA LEU A 17 -12.66 -9.17 -4.35
C LEU A 17 -14.01 -9.76 -4.78
N LYS A 18 -14.75 -10.40 -3.87
CA LYS A 18 -16.11 -10.91 -4.15
C LYS A 18 -17.16 -9.80 -4.12
N GLU A 19 -16.85 -8.65 -3.50
CA GLU A 19 -17.79 -7.54 -3.33
C GLU A 19 -17.85 -6.61 -4.53
N ILE A 20 -16.85 -6.65 -5.42
CA ILE A 20 -16.82 -5.77 -6.59
C ILE A 20 -17.89 -6.21 -7.62
N PRO A 21 -18.53 -5.25 -8.33
CA PRO A 21 -19.63 -5.55 -9.26
C PRO A 21 -19.31 -6.59 -10.33
N ASP A 22 -18.06 -6.64 -10.77
CA ASP A 22 -17.59 -7.52 -11.83
C ASP A 22 -16.70 -8.66 -11.32
N ALA A 23 -16.87 -9.10 -10.07
CA ALA A 23 -16.03 -10.11 -9.42
C ALA A 23 -15.63 -11.29 -10.34
N PRO A 24 -14.35 -11.71 -10.33
CA PRO A 24 -13.86 -12.73 -11.24
C PRO A 24 -14.57 -14.06 -11.04
N LYS A 25 -14.74 -14.83 -12.13
CA LYS A 25 -15.34 -16.17 -12.08
C LYS A 25 -14.30 -17.28 -11.87
N LYS A 26 -13.05 -16.99 -12.24
CA LYS A 26 -11.91 -17.88 -12.12
C LYS A 26 -10.73 -17.07 -11.62
N LEU A 27 -9.92 -17.68 -10.76
CA LEU A 27 -8.63 -17.12 -10.36
C LEU A 27 -7.62 -18.25 -10.32
N TYR A 28 -6.46 -17.99 -10.90
CA TYR A 28 -5.29 -18.83 -10.81
C TYR A 28 -4.31 -18.20 -9.85
N VAL A 29 -3.63 -19.03 -9.07
CA VAL A 29 -2.56 -18.63 -8.15
C VAL A 29 -1.30 -19.43 -8.43
N ARG A 30 -0.15 -18.78 -8.33
CA ARG A 30 1.15 -19.42 -8.15
C ARG A 30 1.76 -18.86 -6.86
N GLY A 31 2.32 -19.71 -6.01
CA GLY A 31 2.77 -19.30 -4.67
C GLY A 31 1.68 -19.46 -3.61
N THR A 32 1.84 -18.75 -2.50
CA THR A 32 0.96 -18.86 -1.34
C THR A 32 0.32 -17.51 -1.06
N LEU A 33 -1.02 -17.46 -1.08
CA LEU A 33 -1.71 -16.23 -0.71
C LEU A 33 -1.51 -15.94 0.78
N PRO A 34 -1.20 -14.69 1.15
CA PRO A 34 -1.10 -14.28 2.55
C PRO A 34 -2.48 -14.29 3.23
N SER A 35 -2.48 -14.11 4.56
CA SER A 35 -3.71 -14.08 5.35
C SER A 35 -4.68 -12.99 4.88
N TYR A 36 -5.97 -13.30 4.92
CA TYR A 36 -7.05 -12.33 4.67
C TYR A 36 -7.35 -11.45 5.88
N ASP A 37 -6.77 -11.77 7.05
CA ASP A 37 -6.82 -10.90 8.24
C ASP A 37 -5.83 -9.73 8.14
N SER A 38 -4.85 -9.82 7.24
CA SER A 38 -3.95 -8.70 6.93
C SER A 38 -4.67 -7.63 6.10
N MET A 39 -4.16 -6.40 6.13
CA MET A 39 -4.67 -5.30 5.32
C MET A 39 -3.97 -5.26 3.97
N TRP A 40 -4.72 -5.35 2.89
CA TRP A 40 -4.17 -5.39 1.53
C TRP A 40 -4.15 -3.99 0.93
N LEU A 41 -2.96 -3.55 0.48
CA LEU A 41 -2.70 -2.24 -0.08
C LEU A 41 -2.24 -2.38 -1.53
N ALA A 42 -3.00 -1.83 -2.48
CA ALA A 42 -2.54 -1.75 -3.86
C ALA A 42 -1.58 -0.56 -4.00
N VAL A 43 -0.42 -0.76 -4.60
CA VAL A 43 0.52 0.33 -4.90
C VAL A 43 0.67 0.42 -6.41
N VAL A 44 0.32 1.57 -6.98
CA VAL A 44 0.31 1.79 -8.43
C VAL A 44 0.94 3.13 -8.79
N GLY A 45 1.40 3.24 -10.03
CA GLY A 45 1.83 4.53 -10.55
C GLY A 45 2.45 4.49 -11.92
N SER A 46 3.33 5.45 -12.20
CA SER A 46 3.94 5.65 -13.50
C SER A 46 4.87 4.49 -13.86
N ARG A 47 4.78 4.04 -15.12
CA ARG A 47 5.74 3.08 -15.69
C ARG A 47 7.13 3.70 -15.88
N ALA A 48 7.21 5.03 -15.93
CA ALA A 48 8.44 5.80 -16.01
C ALA A 48 8.69 6.53 -14.67
N ALA A 49 8.78 5.76 -13.59
CA ALA A 49 8.95 6.30 -12.24
C ALA A 49 10.13 7.29 -12.18
N THR A 50 9.90 8.45 -11.56
CA THR A 50 10.97 9.43 -11.35
C THR A 50 11.87 9.01 -10.19
N ASN A 51 12.95 9.76 -9.95
CA ASN A 51 13.74 9.55 -8.74
C ASN A 51 12.92 9.85 -7.47
N TYR A 52 12.05 10.87 -7.54
CA TYR A 52 11.13 11.19 -6.45
C TYR A 52 10.17 10.02 -6.19
N GLY A 53 9.50 9.51 -7.22
CA GLY A 53 8.57 8.38 -7.09
C GLY A 53 9.24 7.13 -6.51
N ARG A 54 10.47 6.81 -6.92
CA ARG A 54 11.24 5.70 -6.33
C ARG A 54 11.54 5.89 -4.85
N GLN A 55 11.97 7.10 -4.46
CA GLN A 55 12.25 7.41 -3.07
C GLN A 55 10.98 7.37 -2.22
N ALA A 56 9.88 7.92 -2.72
CA ALA A 56 8.58 7.89 -2.06
C ALA A 56 8.11 6.44 -1.83
N VAL A 57 8.19 5.57 -2.85
CA VAL A 57 7.87 4.14 -2.69
C VAL A 57 8.70 3.50 -1.59
N ARG A 58 10.03 3.66 -1.62
CA ARG A 58 10.90 3.02 -0.63
C ARG A 58 10.57 3.49 0.78
N HIS A 59 10.54 4.81 0.98
CA HIS A 59 10.23 5.40 2.28
C HIS A 59 8.88 4.92 2.84
N LEU A 60 7.83 4.98 2.03
CA LEU A 60 6.48 4.62 2.46
C LEU A 60 6.34 3.12 2.73
N ILE A 61 6.86 2.26 1.86
CA ILE A 61 6.71 0.81 1.98
C ILE A 61 7.62 0.23 3.07
N GLU A 62 8.85 0.73 3.22
CA GLU A 62 9.74 0.32 4.31
C GLU A 62 9.13 0.64 5.69
N GLY A 63 8.45 1.78 5.81
CA GLY A 63 7.78 2.18 7.04
C GLY A 63 6.61 1.29 7.47
N LEU A 64 6.13 0.40 6.59
CA LEU A 64 5.08 -0.58 6.91
C LEU A 64 5.64 -1.87 7.51
N ARG A 65 6.97 -2.01 7.63
CA ARG A 65 7.61 -3.18 8.24
C ARG A 65 7.05 -3.47 9.63
N GLY A 66 6.71 -4.74 9.87
CA GLY A 66 6.19 -5.21 11.15
C GLY A 66 4.68 -5.02 11.33
N TYR A 67 4.00 -4.32 10.42
CA TYR A 67 2.54 -4.25 10.39
C TYR A 67 1.95 -5.37 9.50
N PRO A 68 0.70 -5.79 9.76
CA PRO A 68 0.04 -6.84 8.98
C PRO A 68 -0.46 -6.30 7.64
N VAL A 69 0.45 -5.80 6.78
CA VAL A 69 0.13 -5.21 5.49
C VAL A 69 0.65 -6.07 4.34
N VAL A 70 -0.21 -6.35 3.36
CA VAL A 70 0.13 -7.05 2.12
C VAL A 70 0.27 -6.04 1.00
N ILE A 71 1.40 -6.07 0.29
CA ILE A 71 1.61 -5.21 -0.88
C ILE A 71 1.12 -5.89 -2.15
N VAL A 72 0.14 -5.26 -2.79
CA VAL A 72 -0.44 -5.71 -4.06
C VAL A 72 0.02 -4.76 -5.17
N SER A 73 0.56 -5.30 -6.26
CA SER A 73 0.84 -4.49 -7.44
C SER A 73 0.85 -5.33 -8.72
N GLY A 74 1.06 -4.67 -9.85
CA GLY A 74 0.80 -5.22 -11.16
C GLY A 74 1.96 -5.91 -11.86
N LEU A 75 3.12 -5.97 -11.21
CA LEU A 75 4.39 -6.39 -11.82
C LEU A 75 4.82 -5.53 -13.03
N ALA A 76 4.19 -4.38 -13.30
CA ALA A 76 4.57 -3.52 -14.42
C ALA A 76 5.94 -2.86 -14.20
N TYR A 77 6.45 -2.15 -15.21
CA TYR A 77 7.60 -1.28 -15.04
C TYR A 77 7.33 -0.13 -14.06
N GLY A 78 8.40 0.51 -13.59
CA GLY A 78 8.30 1.72 -12.77
C GLY A 78 7.79 1.42 -11.36
N ILE A 79 6.77 2.15 -10.92
CA ILE A 79 6.27 2.13 -9.55
C ILE A 79 5.87 0.71 -9.10
N ASP A 80 5.19 -0.06 -9.95
CA ASP A 80 4.78 -1.44 -9.60
C ASP A 80 5.98 -2.33 -9.23
N ALA A 81 7.05 -2.30 -10.05
CA ALA A 81 8.27 -3.07 -9.77
C ALA A 81 8.99 -2.57 -8.51
N GLU A 82 9.06 -1.25 -8.31
CA GLU A 82 9.72 -0.67 -7.14
C GLU A 82 8.96 -0.95 -5.85
N ALA A 83 7.62 -1.00 -5.90
CA ALA A 83 6.78 -1.36 -4.75
C ALA A 83 7.04 -2.80 -4.32
N HIS A 84 7.13 -3.73 -5.27
CA HIS A 84 7.48 -5.12 -4.96
C HIS A 84 8.90 -5.27 -4.40
N LYS A 85 9.89 -4.53 -4.95
CA LYS A 85 11.26 -4.55 -4.42
C LYS A 85 11.33 -4.00 -3.00
N ALA A 86 10.73 -2.85 -2.74
CA ALA A 86 10.68 -2.26 -1.41
C ALA A 86 9.95 -3.18 -0.42
N ALA A 87 8.88 -3.86 -0.84
CA ALA A 87 8.18 -4.85 -0.02
C ALA A 87 9.07 -6.07 0.30
N LEU A 88 9.85 -6.57 -0.67
CA LEU A 88 10.81 -7.66 -0.44
C LEU A 88 11.88 -7.25 0.59
N GLU A 89 12.44 -6.05 0.44
CA GLU A 89 13.44 -5.48 1.37
C GLU A 89 12.84 -5.23 2.76
N ALA A 90 11.57 -4.85 2.83
CA ALA A 90 10.83 -4.66 4.08
C ALA A 90 10.42 -5.98 4.75
N GLY A 91 10.45 -7.11 4.04
CA GLY A 91 9.96 -8.41 4.52
C GLY A 91 8.43 -8.51 4.55
N LEU A 92 7.73 -7.72 3.74
CA LEU A 92 6.28 -7.68 3.67
C LEU A 92 5.73 -8.80 2.76
N PRO A 93 4.56 -9.37 3.07
CA PRO A 93 3.87 -10.26 2.14
C PRO A 93 3.49 -9.54 0.85
N ILE A 94 3.64 -10.23 -0.29
CA ILE A 94 3.44 -9.65 -1.62
C ILE A 94 2.47 -10.50 -2.44
N VAL A 95 1.56 -9.82 -3.13
CA VAL A 95 0.75 -10.41 -4.21
C VAL A 95 0.93 -9.60 -5.48
N ALA A 96 1.44 -10.22 -6.54
CA ALA A 96 1.54 -9.59 -7.85
C ALA A 96 0.39 -10.06 -8.77
N VAL A 97 -0.20 -9.12 -9.49
CA VAL A 97 -1.32 -9.36 -10.40
C VAL A 97 -0.89 -8.96 -11.82
N PRO A 98 -0.25 -9.83 -12.60
CA PRO A 98 0.23 -9.49 -13.93
C PRO A 98 -0.92 -9.33 -14.94
N GLY A 99 -0.68 -8.58 -16.02
CA GLY A 99 -1.62 -8.47 -17.15
C GLY A 99 -1.65 -9.70 -18.07
N SER A 100 -1.07 -10.82 -17.65
CA SER A 100 -0.96 -12.08 -18.40
C SER A 100 -1.47 -13.24 -17.55
N GLY A 101 -1.48 -14.45 -18.12
CA GLY A 101 -1.46 -15.68 -17.35
C GLY A 101 -0.21 -15.78 -16.47
N LEU A 102 -0.20 -16.80 -15.60
CA LEU A 102 0.86 -16.99 -14.62
C LEU A 102 2.04 -17.82 -15.13
N ASP A 103 1.95 -18.46 -16.30
CA ASP A 103 3.05 -19.26 -16.81
C ASP A 103 4.30 -18.40 -17.07
N TRP A 104 5.47 -18.93 -16.71
CA TRP A 104 6.73 -18.21 -16.84
C TRP A 104 7.02 -17.81 -18.29
N SER A 105 6.50 -18.57 -19.27
CA SER A 105 6.63 -18.28 -20.69
C SER A 105 5.71 -17.17 -21.21
N VAL A 106 4.76 -16.66 -20.42
CA VAL A 106 3.86 -15.58 -20.86
C VAL A 106 3.85 -14.37 -19.93
N LEU A 107 4.48 -14.49 -18.75
CA LEU A 107 4.57 -13.42 -17.78
C LEU A 107 5.16 -12.15 -18.41
N TYR A 108 4.45 -11.05 -18.23
CA TYR A 108 4.79 -9.75 -18.80
C TYR A 108 4.83 -8.66 -17.72
N PRO A 109 5.81 -7.73 -17.76
CA PRO A 109 6.91 -7.65 -18.73
C PRO A 109 8.02 -8.68 -18.46
N ARG A 110 8.74 -9.06 -19.53
CA ARG A 110 9.85 -10.04 -19.44
C ARG A 110 10.96 -9.62 -18.49
N ALA A 111 11.26 -8.32 -18.43
CA ALA A 111 12.29 -7.78 -17.56
C ALA A 111 12.01 -8.06 -16.06
N ASN A 112 10.74 -8.20 -15.67
CA ASN A 112 10.34 -8.41 -14.28
C ASN A 112 10.10 -9.88 -13.93
N VAL A 113 10.42 -10.83 -14.81
CA VAL A 113 10.28 -12.28 -14.52
C VAL A 113 11.16 -12.71 -13.35
N ASN A 114 12.37 -12.15 -13.23
CA ASN A 114 13.24 -12.46 -12.09
C ASN A 114 12.67 -11.93 -10.77
N LEU A 115 12.17 -10.69 -10.77
CA LEU A 115 11.44 -10.12 -9.62
C LEU A 115 10.24 -11.00 -9.24
N ALA A 116 9.48 -11.48 -10.21
CA ALA A 116 8.36 -12.38 -9.96
C ALA A 116 8.79 -13.71 -9.31
N ARG A 117 9.95 -14.26 -9.70
CA ARG A 117 10.51 -15.45 -9.02
C ARG A 117 10.95 -15.14 -7.60
N GLU A 118 11.55 -13.97 -7.37
CA GLU A 118 11.94 -13.53 -6.03
C GLU A 118 10.73 -13.39 -5.10
N ILE A 119 9.59 -12.88 -5.60
CA ILE A 119 8.32 -12.83 -4.86
C ILE A 119 7.89 -14.23 -4.40
N ILE A 120 7.90 -15.22 -5.29
CA ILE A 120 7.54 -16.61 -4.93
C ILE A 120 8.54 -17.20 -3.93
N LYS A 121 9.84 -16.95 -4.13
CA LYS A 121 10.89 -17.43 -3.23
C LYS A 121 10.75 -16.83 -1.83
N ALA A 122 10.28 -15.59 -1.72
CA ALA A 122 10.00 -14.92 -0.45
C ALA A 122 8.67 -15.36 0.20
N GLY A 123 7.93 -16.29 -0.42
CA GLY A 123 6.66 -16.81 0.10
C GLY A 123 5.42 -16.02 -0.32
N GLY A 124 5.55 -15.08 -1.26
CA GLY A 124 4.42 -14.36 -1.84
C GLY A 124 3.65 -15.17 -2.90
N ALA A 125 2.77 -14.49 -3.63
CA ALA A 125 1.96 -15.09 -4.68
C ALA A 125 1.83 -14.23 -5.94
N HIS A 126 1.56 -14.89 -7.06
CA HIS A 126 1.01 -14.30 -8.27
C HIS A 126 -0.45 -14.71 -8.41
N LEU A 127 -1.31 -13.77 -8.79
CA LEU A 127 -2.74 -13.99 -8.98
C LEU A 127 -3.18 -13.50 -10.36
N SER A 128 -3.98 -14.29 -11.09
CA SER A 128 -4.51 -13.87 -12.40
C SER A 128 -5.88 -14.50 -12.67
N GLU A 129 -6.78 -13.74 -13.29
CA GLU A 129 -8.04 -14.28 -13.83
C GLU A 129 -7.85 -14.96 -15.20
N PHE A 130 -6.72 -14.71 -15.85
CA PHE A 130 -6.44 -15.24 -17.18
C PHE A 130 -5.96 -16.68 -17.13
N GLU A 131 -6.27 -17.45 -18.19
CA GLU A 131 -5.76 -18.80 -18.35
C GLU A 131 -4.22 -18.82 -18.22
N PRO A 132 -3.62 -19.86 -17.61
CA PRO A 132 -2.20 -19.86 -17.23
C PRO A 132 -1.22 -19.46 -18.34
N ASN A 133 -1.50 -19.84 -19.58
CA ASN A 133 -0.66 -19.58 -20.77
C ASN A 133 -1.14 -18.39 -21.62
N MET A 134 -2.05 -17.55 -21.12
CA MET A 134 -2.54 -16.38 -21.86
C MET A 134 -1.50 -15.27 -21.89
N LYS A 135 -1.19 -14.74 -23.07
CA LYS A 135 -0.28 -13.59 -23.24
C LYS A 135 -0.99 -12.28 -22.90
N ALA A 136 -0.23 -11.32 -22.38
CA ALA A 136 -0.74 -9.97 -22.15
C ALA A 136 -1.14 -9.29 -23.47
N ALA A 137 -2.20 -8.49 -23.41
CA ALA A 137 -2.69 -7.65 -24.50
C ALA A 137 -3.23 -6.34 -23.92
N ASP A 138 -3.46 -5.32 -24.75
CA ASP A 138 -3.84 -3.99 -24.23
C ASP A 138 -5.12 -4.01 -23.37
N TYR A 139 -6.08 -4.86 -23.71
CA TYR A 139 -7.33 -5.02 -22.96
C TYR A 139 -7.16 -5.77 -21.62
N THR A 140 -6.07 -6.53 -21.42
CA THR A 140 -5.88 -7.30 -20.19
C THR A 140 -5.41 -6.42 -19.03
N PHE A 141 -4.75 -5.28 -19.30
CA PHE A 141 -4.28 -4.40 -18.23
C PHE A 141 -5.43 -3.69 -17.48
N PRO A 142 -6.44 -3.09 -18.14
CA PRO A 142 -7.61 -2.57 -17.44
C PRO A 142 -8.37 -3.65 -16.66
N GLN A 143 -8.55 -4.83 -17.27
CA GLN A 143 -9.22 -5.97 -16.61
C GLN A 143 -8.46 -6.43 -15.35
N ARG A 144 -7.13 -6.48 -15.39
CA ARG A 144 -6.32 -6.79 -14.21
C ARG A 144 -6.39 -5.69 -13.14
N ASN A 145 -6.44 -4.42 -13.53
CA ASN A 145 -6.43 -3.31 -12.57
C ASN A 145 -7.60 -3.37 -11.61
N ARG A 146 -8.76 -3.83 -12.09
CA ARG A 146 -9.95 -4.08 -11.27
C ARG A 146 -9.69 -5.09 -10.16
N ILE A 147 -8.88 -6.12 -10.42
CA ILE A 147 -8.54 -7.17 -9.45
C ILE A 147 -7.69 -6.55 -8.35
N MET A 148 -6.67 -5.75 -8.71
CA MET A 148 -5.84 -5.06 -7.71
C MET A 148 -6.68 -4.15 -6.81
N ALA A 149 -7.56 -3.33 -7.39
CA ALA A 149 -8.45 -2.46 -6.61
C ALA A 149 -9.42 -3.27 -5.74
N GLY A 150 -10.02 -4.33 -6.29
CA GLY A 150 -10.99 -5.17 -5.58
C GLY A 150 -10.38 -6.01 -4.46
N LEU A 151 -9.12 -6.39 -4.55
CA LEU A 151 -8.40 -7.12 -3.50
C LEU A 151 -8.13 -6.26 -2.26
N CYS A 152 -8.04 -4.95 -2.43
CA CYS A 152 -7.39 -4.07 -1.45
C CYS A 152 -8.39 -3.19 -0.72
N LYS A 153 -8.08 -2.88 0.54
CA LYS A 153 -8.82 -1.90 1.34
C LYS A 153 -8.50 -0.47 0.89
N ALA A 154 -7.27 -0.25 0.44
CA ALA A 154 -6.79 1.03 -0.05
C ALA A 154 -5.95 0.87 -1.32
N VAL A 155 -5.94 1.92 -2.16
CA VAL A 155 -5.07 2.05 -3.33
C VAL A 155 -4.19 3.28 -3.16
N LEU A 156 -2.87 3.08 -3.13
CA LEU A 156 -1.86 4.12 -3.09
C LEU A 156 -1.33 4.43 -4.49
N VAL A 157 -1.55 5.66 -4.94
CA VAL A 157 -1.01 6.19 -6.21
C VAL A 157 0.20 7.04 -5.91
N ILE A 158 1.37 6.61 -6.39
CA ILE A 158 2.63 7.33 -6.15
C ILE A 158 2.84 8.45 -7.17
N GLU A 159 2.76 8.12 -8.46
CA GLU A 159 2.92 9.06 -9.56
C GLU A 159 1.97 8.67 -10.68
N ALA A 160 1.29 9.64 -11.30
CA ALA A 160 0.41 9.40 -12.44
C ALA A 160 0.33 10.63 -13.34
N LYS A 161 0.60 10.45 -14.64
CA LYS A 161 0.20 11.42 -15.67
C LYS A 161 -1.32 11.48 -15.80
N GLU A 162 -1.81 12.60 -16.32
CA GLU A 162 -3.23 12.89 -16.58
C GLU A 162 -3.97 11.88 -17.48
N ARG A 163 -3.26 11.04 -18.24
CA ARG A 163 -3.84 9.93 -19.03
C ARG A 163 -3.17 8.58 -18.74
N SER A 164 -2.73 8.37 -17.50
CA SER A 164 -2.06 7.13 -17.09
C SER A 164 -3.05 6.00 -16.82
N GLY A 165 -2.67 4.76 -17.14
CA GLY A 165 -3.46 3.57 -16.78
C GLY A 165 -3.62 3.38 -15.26
N SER A 166 -2.74 3.97 -14.45
CA SER A 166 -2.89 4.03 -12.98
C SER A 166 -4.12 4.82 -12.53
N LEU A 167 -4.60 5.78 -13.34
CA LEU A 167 -5.83 6.52 -13.04
C LEU A 167 -7.07 5.63 -13.11
N ILE A 168 -7.03 4.55 -13.90
CA ILE A 168 -8.12 3.58 -13.97
C ILE A 168 -8.24 2.89 -12.61
N THR A 169 -7.14 2.37 -12.06
CA THR A 169 -7.15 1.72 -10.75
C THR A 169 -7.62 2.65 -9.64
N ALA A 170 -7.20 3.92 -9.68
CA ALA A 170 -7.60 4.92 -8.70
C ALA A 170 -9.11 5.23 -8.75
N ARG A 171 -9.71 5.33 -9.94
CA ARG A 171 -11.16 5.49 -10.11
C ARG A 171 -11.92 4.27 -9.58
N LEU A 172 -11.45 3.08 -9.95
CA LEU A 172 -12.04 1.82 -9.49
C LEU A 172 -11.99 1.70 -7.96
N ALA A 173 -10.94 2.20 -7.30
CA ALA A 173 -10.86 2.24 -5.85
C ALA A 173 -12.07 2.97 -5.25
N THR A 174 -12.37 4.17 -5.75
CA THR A 174 -13.51 4.97 -5.28
C THR A 174 -14.85 4.29 -5.62
N GLU A 175 -14.99 3.74 -6.83
CA GLU A 175 -16.21 3.01 -7.26
C GLU A 175 -16.48 1.76 -6.41
N TYR A 176 -15.43 1.10 -5.94
CA TYR A 176 -15.49 -0.08 -5.07
C TYR A 176 -15.52 0.27 -3.57
N ASN A 177 -15.69 1.55 -3.23
CA ASN A 177 -15.68 2.05 -1.85
C ASN A 177 -14.41 1.63 -1.09
N ARG A 178 -13.26 1.81 -1.73
CA ARG A 178 -11.92 1.63 -1.17
C ARG A 178 -11.27 2.98 -0.95
N GLU A 179 -10.38 3.06 0.03
CA GLU A 179 -9.63 4.28 0.31
C GLU A 179 -8.71 4.61 -0.87
N LEU A 180 -8.75 5.87 -1.33
CA LEU A 180 -7.85 6.36 -2.37
C LEU A 180 -6.77 7.25 -1.73
N LEU A 181 -5.55 6.73 -1.74
CA LEU A 181 -4.37 7.36 -1.17
C LEU A 181 -3.47 7.88 -2.28
N VAL A 182 -2.91 9.07 -2.11
CA VAL A 182 -2.16 9.74 -3.17
C VAL A 182 -0.95 10.45 -2.61
N VAL A 183 0.22 10.18 -3.20
CA VAL A 183 1.45 10.92 -2.86
C VAL A 183 1.43 12.29 -3.54
N PRO A 184 1.53 13.40 -2.78
CA PRO A 184 1.68 14.73 -3.36
C PRO A 184 3.00 14.84 -4.12
N GLY A 185 3.02 15.55 -5.25
CA GLY A 185 4.25 15.79 -6.01
C GLY A 185 4.40 17.25 -6.45
N SER A 186 5.54 17.57 -7.05
CA SER A 186 5.80 18.90 -7.61
C SER A 186 4.74 19.30 -8.64
N ILE A 187 4.19 20.51 -8.54
CA ILE A 187 3.23 21.10 -9.51
C ILE A 187 3.83 21.31 -10.91
N PHE A 188 5.16 21.30 -11.02
CA PHE A 188 5.88 21.40 -12.29
C PHE A 188 6.10 20.04 -12.94
N SER A 189 5.90 18.93 -12.22
CA SER A 189 6.08 17.58 -12.75
C SER A 189 4.83 17.12 -13.50
N ALA A 190 5.01 16.67 -14.74
CA ALA A 190 3.95 16.03 -15.51
C ALA A 190 3.49 14.70 -14.87
N GLU A 191 4.36 14.02 -14.13
CA GLU A 191 4.05 12.77 -13.42
C GLU A 191 3.17 12.98 -12.18
N SER A 192 3.00 14.23 -11.71
CA SER A 192 2.15 14.56 -10.56
C SER A 192 0.74 15.03 -10.96
N ARG A 193 0.47 15.26 -12.25
CA ARG A 193 -0.80 15.88 -12.68
C ARG A 193 -2.03 15.05 -12.29
N GLY A 194 -1.93 13.73 -12.46
CA GLY A 194 -3.00 12.80 -12.09
C GLY A 194 -3.18 12.68 -10.57
N THR A 195 -2.09 12.69 -9.81
CA THR A 195 -2.16 12.68 -8.34
C THR A 195 -2.81 13.98 -7.83
N HIS A 196 -2.47 15.14 -8.39
CA HIS A 196 -3.15 16.41 -8.07
C HIS A 196 -4.63 16.42 -8.42
N GLN A 197 -5.05 15.76 -9.49
CA GLN A 197 -6.48 15.64 -9.82
C GLN A 197 -7.23 14.88 -8.73
N PHE A 198 -6.69 13.76 -8.25
CA PHE A 198 -7.34 13.00 -7.18
C PHE A 198 -7.32 13.73 -5.84
N LEU A 199 -6.26 14.47 -5.52
CA LEU A 199 -6.24 15.34 -4.34
C LEU A 199 -7.37 16.39 -4.38
N LYS A 200 -7.63 16.99 -5.55
CA LYS A 200 -8.77 17.91 -5.74
C LYS A 200 -10.14 17.23 -5.62
N LEU A 201 -10.20 15.92 -5.86
CA LEU A 201 -11.41 15.11 -5.72
C LEU A 201 -11.57 14.52 -4.31
N GLY A 202 -10.68 14.87 -3.37
CA GLY A 202 -10.77 14.44 -1.97
C GLY A 202 -10.01 13.16 -1.63
N ALA A 203 -9.10 12.70 -2.49
CA ALA A 203 -8.19 11.61 -2.13
C ALA A 203 -7.30 12.01 -0.95
N THR A 204 -6.98 11.05 -0.08
CA THR A 204 -6.17 11.28 1.12
C THR A 204 -4.71 11.50 0.72
N PRO A 205 -4.10 12.65 1.08
CA PRO A 205 -2.68 12.87 0.86
C PRO A 205 -1.86 11.93 1.75
N VAL A 206 -0.82 11.33 1.18
CA VAL A 206 0.14 10.48 1.90
C VAL A 206 1.52 11.08 1.80
N THR A 207 2.07 11.45 2.95
CA THR A 207 3.44 11.98 3.05
C THR A 207 4.34 11.14 3.94
N GLU A 208 3.75 10.29 4.79
CA GLU A 208 4.46 9.39 5.71
C GLU A 208 3.74 8.03 5.81
N PRO A 209 4.42 6.96 6.27
CA PRO A 209 3.82 5.63 6.43
C PRO A 209 2.58 5.61 7.33
N GLU A 210 2.52 6.48 8.33
CA GLU A 210 1.44 6.60 9.29
C GLU A 210 0.11 6.98 8.63
N ASP A 211 0.14 7.78 7.55
CA ASP A 211 -1.05 8.11 6.77
C ASP A 211 -1.67 6.86 6.14
N ILE A 212 -0.83 5.94 5.65
CA ILE A 212 -1.25 4.66 5.08
C ILE A 212 -1.85 3.77 6.17
N LEU A 213 -1.17 3.66 7.32
CA LEU A 213 -1.63 2.82 8.44
C LEU A 213 -2.99 3.30 8.95
N ARG A 214 -3.18 4.62 9.09
CA ARG A 214 -4.47 5.22 9.48
C ARG A 214 -5.58 4.87 8.50
N ALA A 215 -5.33 4.99 7.20
CA ALA A 215 -6.31 4.62 6.17
C ALA A 215 -6.63 3.12 6.14
N LEU A 216 -5.65 2.27 6.45
CA LEU A 216 -5.87 0.83 6.62
C LEU A 216 -6.57 0.50 7.95
N GLY A 217 -6.78 1.46 8.85
CA GLY A 217 -7.38 1.26 10.17
C GLY A 217 -6.46 0.52 11.13
N ILE A 218 -5.15 0.63 10.94
CA ILE A 218 -4.13 0.05 11.82
C ILE A 218 -3.73 1.13 12.81
N GLU A 219 -3.92 0.85 14.10
CA GLU A 219 -3.47 1.73 15.18
C GLU A 219 -1.94 1.77 15.20
N THR A 220 -1.38 2.98 15.05
CA THR A 220 0.04 3.19 15.28
C THR A 220 0.25 3.31 16.79
N GLN A 221 1.10 2.44 17.36
CA GLN A 221 1.55 2.68 18.72
C GLN A 221 2.32 3.99 18.70
N THR A 222 1.79 5.01 19.37
CA THR A 222 2.53 6.25 19.60
C THR A 222 3.81 5.83 20.30
N ARG A 223 4.98 5.99 19.65
CA ARG A 223 6.25 5.86 20.36
C ARG A 223 6.19 6.89 21.49
N GLU A 224 6.01 6.44 22.72
CA GLU A 224 6.27 7.28 23.89
C GLU A 224 7.74 7.70 23.79
N MET A 225 7.95 8.93 23.35
CA MET A 225 9.28 9.50 23.22
C MET A 225 9.65 10.00 24.61
N THR A 226 10.37 9.19 25.38
CA THR A 226 10.91 9.62 26.66
C THR A 226 12.00 10.66 26.39
N LEU A 227 11.61 11.93 26.43
CA LEU A 227 12.53 13.06 26.41
C LEU A 227 13.23 13.11 27.78
N HIS A 228 14.46 12.62 27.84
CA HIS A 228 15.36 12.91 28.96
C HIS A 228 15.84 14.35 28.84
N ILE A 229 15.23 15.24 29.63
CA ILE A 229 15.61 16.64 29.71
C ILE A 229 16.29 16.83 31.08
N ASP A 230 17.57 17.19 31.06
CA ASP A 230 18.24 17.70 32.25
C ASP A 230 17.73 19.10 32.54
N LEU A 231 16.89 19.20 33.56
CA LEU A 231 16.26 20.45 33.99
C LEU A 231 17.00 21.01 35.20
N PHE A 232 17.39 22.27 35.12
CA PHE A 232 17.84 23.03 36.28
C PHE A 232 16.66 23.26 37.25
N GLU A 233 16.97 23.52 38.52
CA GLU A 233 15.98 23.60 39.61
C GLU A 233 14.85 24.62 39.34
N ASN A 234 15.17 25.71 38.64
CA ASN A 234 14.20 26.73 38.22
C ASN A 234 13.29 26.24 37.09
N GLU A 235 13.81 25.42 36.17
CA GLU A 235 13.05 24.87 35.03
C GLU A 235 12.11 23.75 35.51
N ARG A 236 12.55 22.94 36.49
CA ARG A 236 11.70 21.95 37.18
C ARG A 236 10.48 22.62 37.83
N ARG A 237 10.68 23.73 38.55
CA ARG A 237 9.59 24.51 39.16
C ARG A 237 8.58 25.04 38.15
N VAL A 238 9.04 25.54 37.00
CA VAL A 238 8.15 26.04 35.94
C VAL A 238 7.32 24.90 35.33
N LEU A 239 7.92 23.75 35.09
CA LEU A 239 7.24 22.57 34.55
C LEU A 239 6.25 21.96 35.55
N GLU A 240 6.53 21.95 36.84
CA GLU A 240 5.59 21.52 37.88
C GLU A 240 4.33 22.41 37.90
N ILE A 241 4.52 23.73 37.82
CA ILE A 241 3.40 24.69 37.79
C ILE A 241 2.56 24.53 36.52
N GLN A 242 3.19 24.32 35.36
CA GLN A 242 2.48 24.14 34.09
C GLN A 242 1.77 22.78 34.00
N SER A 243 2.42 21.71 34.45
CA SER A 243 1.83 20.35 34.45
C SER A 243 0.64 20.25 35.39
N ALA A 244 0.66 20.92 36.54
CA ALA A 244 -0.49 21.03 37.44
C ALA A 244 -1.68 21.71 36.75
N LYS A 245 -1.45 22.80 36.01
CA LYS A 245 -2.49 23.48 35.23
C LYS A 245 -3.03 22.61 34.09
N ILE A 246 -2.17 21.90 33.35
CA ILE A 246 -2.57 21.01 32.25
C ILE A 246 -3.40 19.84 32.78
N LYS A 247 -2.99 19.19 33.88
CA LYS A 247 -3.78 18.12 34.51
C LYS A 247 -5.16 18.60 34.95
N MET A 248 -5.25 19.81 35.49
CA MET A 248 -6.52 20.43 35.87
C MET A 248 -7.41 20.73 34.66
N ILE A 249 -6.85 21.09 33.50
CA ILE A 249 -7.60 21.32 32.26
C ILE A 249 -8.08 19.98 31.65
N VAL A 250 -7.22 18.95 31.65
CA VAL A 250 -7.52 17.63 31.10
C VAL A 250 -8.59 16.90 31.91
N GLN A 251 -8.57 17.00 33.26
CA GLN A 251 -9.62 16.44 34.12
C GLN A 251 -10.98 17.12 33.94
N ASN A 252 -11.01 18.41 33.62
CA ASN A 252 -12.26 19.15 33.41
C ASN A 252 -12.85 18.97 32.00
N ALA A 253 -12.13 18.33 31.07
CA ALA A 253 -12.51 18.23 29.66
C ALA A 253 -12.82 16.78 29.18
N GLU A 254 -12.86 15.78 30.08
CA GLU A 254 -13.04 14.35 29.75
C GLU A 254 -12.16 13.83 28.59
N MET A 255 -10.96 14.38 28.42
CA MET A 255 -9.98 13.88 27.45
C MET A 255 -8.93 13.00 28.13
N SER A 256 -8.64 11.84 27.54
CA SER A 256 -7.53 11.00 27.96
C SER A 256 -6.23 11.47 27.29
N VAL A 257 -5.47 12.31 27.99
CA VAL A 257 -4.09 12.66 27.64
C VAL A 257 -3.16 12.07 28.70
N ILE A 258 -2.36 11.07 28.33
CA ILE A 258 -1.33 10.48 29.19
C ILE A 258 -0.02 11.22 28.89
N VAL A 259 0.42 12.08 29.82
CA VAL A 259 1.78 12.63 29.82
C VAL A 259 2.54 11.98 30.98
N ARG A 260 3.46 11.08 30.66
CA ARG A 260 4.46 10.58 31.61
C ARG A 260 5.78 11.31 31.36
N MET A 261 6.19 12.13 32.32
CA MET A 261 7.55 12.65 32.43
C MET A 261 8.18 11.99 33.65
N GLU A 262 9.19 11.15 33.44
CA GLU A 262 10.01 10.62 34.53
C GLU A 262 11.18 11.59 34.77
N ILE A 263 11.28 12.07 36.01
CA ILE A 263 12.39 12.91 36.48
C ILE A 263 13.33 11.98 37.23
N ILE A 264 14.60 11.91 36.80
CA ILE A 264 15.68 11.23 37.54
C ILE A 264 16.21 12.17 38.63
#